data_AF-A0AAW9QQ15-F1
#
_entry.id   AF-A0AAW9QQ15-F1
#
_cell.length_a   1.000
_cell.length_b   1.000
_cell.length_c   1.000
_cell.angle_alpha   90.00
_cell.angle_beta   90.00
_cell.angle_gamma   90.00
#
_symmetry.space_group_name_H-M   'P 1'
#
loop_
_entity.id
_entity.type
_entity.pdbx_description
1 polymer ?
#
loop_
_entity_poly.entity_id
_entity_poly.type
_entity_poly.pdbx_seq_one_letter_code
_entity_poly.pdbx_strand_id
1 'polypeptide(L)'
;MKENLNYREWQARNTRLFRSLDKVKQNRAREQGYYNVGWEKVKASWKILQSLSDKVVNLFDAKLDRGDLVGAIELSILELERGKTIAKNTLEELDKTQQDAEQLAKRALAKYDLL
;
A
#
# COMPACT_ATOMS: atom_id res chain seq x y z
N MET A 1 -0.40 -7.70 -1.12
CA MET A 1 1.05 -7.91 -0.92
C MET A 1 1.24 -8.98 0.15
N LYS A 2 1.92 -10.10 -0.12
CA LYS A 2 2.24 -11.09 0.90
C LYS A 2 3.52 -10.64 1.61
N GLU A 3 3.37 -10.06 2.79
CA GLU A 3 4.50 -9.87 3.71
C GLU A 3 4.98 -11.27 4.16
N ASN A 4 6.24 -11.62 3.92
CA ASN A 4 6.86 -12.91 4.31
C ASN A 4 7.13 -13.02 5.83
N LEU A 5 6.27 -12.41 6.65
CA LEU A 5 6.39 -12.47 8.10
C LEU A 5 5.73 -13.76 8.63
N ASN A 6 6.36 -14.41 9.59
CA ASN A 6 5.81 -15.56 10.28
C ASN A 6 4.83 -15.14 11.41
N TYR A 7 4.12 -16.12 11.99
CA TYR A 7 3.13 -15.90 13.06
C TYR A 7 3.64 -15.03 14.22
N ARG A 8 4.85 -15.33 14.71
CA ARG A 8 5.42 -14.63 15.86
C ARG A 8 5.79 -13.19 15.52
N GLU A 9 6.31 -12.96 14.32
CA GLU A 9 6.68 -11.63 13.85
C GLU A 9 5.47 -10.73 13.66
N TRP A 10 4.39 -11.26 13.09
CA TRP A 10 3.10 -10.54 13.01
C TRP A 10 2.55 -10.22 14.39
N GLN A 11 2.58 -11.19 15.31
CA GLN A 11 2.11 -10.99 16.67
C GLN A 11 2.93 -9.90 17.38
N ALA A 12 4.26 -9.94 17.26
CA ALA A 12 5.16 -8.94 17.83
C ALA A 12 4.90 -7.55 17.24
N ARG A 13 4.70 -7.45 15.92
CA ARG A 13 4.37 -6.19 15.23
C ARG A 13 3.06 -5.58 15.74
N ASN A 14 2.00 -6.38 15.79
CA ASN A 14 0.70 -5.93 16.28
C ASN A 14 0.77 -5.48 17.75
N THR A 15 1.51 -6.19 18.60
CA THR A 15 1.71 -5.80 20.00
C THR A 15 2.44 -4.47 20.10
N ARG A 16 3.50 -4.28 19.31
CA ARG A 16 4.28 -3.04 19.29
C ARG A 16 3.40 -1.86 18.87
N LEU A 17 2.68 -1.99 17.76
CA LEU A 17 1.81 -0.92 17.25
C LEU A 17 0.64 -0.63 18.21
N PHE A 18 0.00 -1.66 18.76
CA PHE A 18 -1.06 -1.47 19.74
C PHE A 18 -0.58 -0.71 20.98
N ARG A 19 0.63 -1.03 21.48
CA ARG A 19 1.24 -0.33 22.63
C ARG A 19 1.63 1.11 22.33
N SER A 20 1.91 1.46 21.07
CA SER A 20 2.23 2.85 20.70
C SER A 20 1.00 3.73 20.48
N LEU A 21 -0.21 3.16 20.37
CA LEU A 21 -1.45 3.92 20.32
C LEU A 21 -1.76 4.56 21.68
N ASP A 22 -2.40 5.73 21.68
CA ASP A 22 -2.94 6.33 22.90
C ASP A 22 -4.06 5.46 23.51
N LYS A 23 -4.43 5.74 24.77
CA LYS A 23 -5.41 4.95 25.52
C LYS A 23 -6.79 4.89 24.83
N VAL A 24 -7.20 5.99 24.19
CA VAL A 24 -8.50 6.11 23.51
C VAL A 24 -8.52 5.21 22.28
N LYS A 25 -7.46 5.25 21.47
CA LYS A 25 -7.29 4.41 20.28
C LYS A 25 -7.10 2.94 20.63
N GLN A 26 -6.42 2.61 21.74
CA GLN A 26 -6.35 1.23 22.24
C GLN A 26 -7.73 0.68 22.60
N ASN A 27 -8.58 1.48 23.26
CA ASN A 27 -9.93 1.07 23.61
C ASN A 27 -10.78 0.89 22.35
N ARG A 28 -10.71 1.82 21.41
CA ARG A 28 -11.40 1.72 20.11
C ARG A 28 -10.97 0.50 19.30
N ALA A 29 -9.68 0.14 19.33
CA ALA A 29 -9.20 -1.08 18.70
C ALA A 29 -9.83 -2.34 19.33
N ARG A 30 -9.95 -2.39 20.66
CA ARG A 30 -10.63 -3.51 21.36
C ARG A 30 -12.11 -3.58 21.01
N GLU A 31 -12.81 -2.45 20.94
CA GLU A 31 -14.22 -2.37 20.53
C GLU A 31 -14.42 -2.88 19.09
N GLN A 32 -13.44 -2.64 18.21
CA GLN A 32 -13.44 -3.16 16.83
C GLN A 32 -13.03 -4.63 16.73
N GLY A 33 -12.77 -5.32 17.85
CA GLY A 33 -12.46 -6.75 17.88
C GLY A 33 -10.96 -7.07 17.78
N TYR A 34 -10.07 -6.15 18.16
CA TYR A 34 -8.63 -6.43 18.23
C TYR A 34 -8.34 -7.65 19.10
N TYR A 35 -7.70 -8.66 18.49
CA TYR A 35 -7.31 -9.90 19.16
C TYR A 35 -6.05 -10.50 18.53
N ASN A 36 -4.94 -10.45 19.26
CA ASN A 36 -3.61 -10.76 18.74
C ASN A 36 -3.16 -12.21 19.00
N VAL A 37 -4.08 -13.16 18.88
CA VAL A 37 -3.83 -14.61 19.05
C VAL A 37 -4.61 -15.39 18.00
N GLY A 38 -3.94 -16.32 17.31
CA GLY A 38 -4.49 -17.07 16.19
C GLY A 38 -4.27 -16.34 14.86
N TRP A 39 -3.81 -17.06 13.83
CA TRP A 39 -3.26 -16.45 12.62
C TRP A 39 -4.21 -15.50 11.90
N GLU A 40 -5.47 -15.93 11.71
CA GLU A 40 -6.48 -15.12 11.05
C GLU A 40 -6.85 -13.87 11.86
N LYS A 41 -6.92 -14.00 13.20
CA LYS A 41 -7.20 -12.87 14.09
C LYS A 41 -6.04 -11.88 14.14
N VAL A 42 -4.81 -12.37 14.08
CA VAL A 42 -3.60 -11.54 13.98
C VAL A 42 -3.60 -10.70 12.69
N LYS A 43 -3.97 -11.30 11.54
CA LYS A 43 -4.11 -10.55 10.28
C LYS A 43 -5.26 -9.55 10.31
N ALA A 44 -6.41 -9.93 10.85
CA ALA A 44 -7.57 -9.04 10.97
C ALA A 44 -7.27 -7.86 11.90
N SER A 45 -6.63 -8.13 13.04
CA SER A 45 -6.19 -7.12 14.01
C SER A 45 -5.22 -6.11 13.42
N TRP A 46 -4.37 -6.52 12.48
CA TRP A 46 -3.49 -5.58 11.80
C TRP A 46 -4.25 -4.53 11.00
N LYS A 47 -5.35 -4.91 10.33
CA LYS A 47 -6.21 -3.95 9.60
C LYS A 47 -6.86 -2.94 10.56
N ILE A 48 -7.30 -3.40 11.73
CA ILE A 48 -7.85 -2.55 12.80
C ILE A 48 -6.79 -1.57 13.30
N LEU A 49 -5.56 -2.04 13.51
CA LEU A 49 -4.49 -1.18 13.98
C LEU A 49 -4.07 -0.15 12.93
N GLN A 50 -4.00 -0.54 11.65
CA GLN A 50 -3.68 0.37 10.55
C GLN A 50 -4.68 1.52 10.41
N SER A 51 -5.98 1.27 10.62
CA SER A 51 -7.00 2.32 10.54
C SER A 51 -6.97 3.30 11.71
N LEU A 52 -6.36 2.91 12.84
CA LEU A 52 -6.27 3.71 14.06
C LEU A 52 -4.90 4.37 14.25
N SER A 53 -3.87 3.84 13.59
CA SER A 53 -2.53 4.42 13.61
C SER A 53 -2.42 5.53 12.57
N ASP A 54 -2.19 6.77 13.03
CA ASP A 54 -1.81 7.87 12.12
C ASP A 54 -0.39 7.66 11.55
N LYS A 55 0.39 6.80 12.21
CA LYS A 55 1.65 6.27 11.69
C LYS A 55 1.36 5.00 10.91
N VAL A 56 1.32 5.10 9.59
CA VAL A 56 1.61 3.96 8.73
C VAL A 56 2.99 3.46 9.16
N VAL A 57 3.05 2.36 9.92
CA VAL A 57 4.33 1.69 10.18
C VAL A 57 4.76 1.09 8.86
N ASN A 58 5.45 1.89 8.05
CA ASN A 58 6.03 1.45 6.80
C ASN A 58 7.05 0.35 7.13
N LEU A 59 7.11 -0.70 6.32
CA LEU A 59 8.11 -1.74 6.45
C LEU A 59 9.53 -1.16 6.40
N PHE A 60 9.70 -0.05 5.69
CA PHE A 60 10.92 0.78 5.71
C PHE A 60 11.26 1.26 7.13
N ASP A 61 10.35 1.97 7.79
CA ASP A 61 10.53 2.46 9.16
C ASP A 61 10.77 1.30 10.13
N ALA A 62 10.05 0.19 9.95
CA ALA A 62 10.22 -0.99 10.78
C ALA A 62 11.60 -1.65 10.64
N LYS A 63 12.24 -1.54 9.47
CA LYS A 63 13.61 -2.02 9.21
C LYS A 63 14.65 -1.04 9.77
N LEU A 64 14.44 0.26 9.57
CA LEU A 64 15.28 1.30 10.18
C LEU A 64 15.30 1.20 11.72
N ASP A 65 14.13 1.07 12.35
CA ASP A 65 13.99 0.94 13.81
C ASP A 65 14.70 -0.30 14.38
N ARG A 66 14.98 -1.32 13.55
CA ARG A 66 15.68 -2.55 13.93
C ARG A 66 17.18 -2.50 13.60
N GLY A 67 17.67 -1.39 13.06
CA GLY A 67 19.05 -1.26 12.57
C GLY A 67 19.33 -2.02 11.27
N ASP A 68 18.30 -2.56 10.60
CA ASP A 68 18.41 -3.25 9.31
C ASP A 68 18.45 -2.23 8.16
N LEU A 69 19.57 -1.49 8.07
CA LEU A 69 19.77 -0.47 7.04
C LEU A 69 19.80 -1.06 5.63
N VAL A 70 20.47 -2.21 5.45
CA VAL A 70 20.57 -2.89 4.15
C VAL A 70 19.19 -3.28 3.66
N GLY A 71 18.39 -3.93 4.50
CA GLY A 71 17.05 -4.32 4.12
C GLY A 71 16.11 -3.14 3.87
N ALA A 72 16.33 -1.99 4.53
CA ALA A 72 15.56 -0.77 4.26
C ALA A 72 15.91 -0.21 2.86
N ILE A 73 17.19 -0.20 2.50
CA ILE A 73 17.66 0.23 1.17
C ILE A 73 17.11 -0.69 0.07
N GLU A 74 17.22 -2.01 0.24
CA GLU A 74 16.68 -2.99 -0.71
C GLU A 74 15.18 -2.79 -0.94
N LEU A 75 14.43 -2.51 0.13
CA LEU A 75 13.00 -2.22 0.04
C LEU A 75 12.74 -0.95 -0.79
N SER A 76 13.47 0.13 -0.54
CA SER A 76 13.34 1.37 -1.31
C SER A 76 13.67 1.17 -2.80
N ILE A 77 14.70 0.37 -3.12
CA ILE A 77 15.04 0.04 -4.51
C ILE A 77 13.88 -0.71 -5.18
N LEU A 78 13.34 -1.73 -4.51
CA LEU A 78 12.21 -2.51 -5.02
C LEU A 78 10.95 -1.64 -5.26
N GLU A 79 10.67 -0.71 -4.35
CA GLU A 79 9.55 0.24 -4.49
C GLU A 79 9.76 1.19 -5.68
N LEU A 80 10.99 1.70 -5.87
CA LEU A 80 11.35 2.53 -7.01
C LEU A 80 11.20 1.79 -8.35
N GLU A 81 11.64 0.53 -8.42
CA GLU A 81 11.51 -0.30 -9.63
C GLU A 81 10.04 -0.55 -10.00
N ARG A 82 9.20 -0.83 -9.00
CA ARG A 82 7.75 -0.95 -9.20
C ARG A 82 7.15 0.37 -9.66
N GLY A 83 7.49 1.48 -9.02
CA GLY A 83 7.02 2.81 -9.41
C GLY A 83 7.39 3.15 -10.85
N LYS A 84 8.63 2.86 -11.26
CA LYS A 84 9.10 3.02 -12.64
C LYS A 84 8.30 2.16 -13.63
N THR A 85 8.01 0.91 -13.27
CA THR A 85 7.23 0.00 -14.12
C THR A 85 5.80 0.51 -14.30
N ILE A 86 5.16 0.95 -13.22
CA ILE A 86 3.82 1.54 -13.27
C ILE A 86 3.82 2.79 -14.15
N ALA A 87 4.74 3.72 -13.91
CA ALA A 87 4.85 4.95 -14.68
C ALA A 87 5.05 4.67 -16.18
N LYS A 88 5.89 3.69 -16.53
CA LYS A 88 6.09 3.27 -17.91
C LYS A 88 4.79 2.75 -18.55
N ASN A 89 4.10 1.83 -17.88
CA ASN A 89 2.86 1.27 -18.40
C ASN A 89 1.78 2.36 -18.55
N THR A 90 1.68 3.27 -17.58
CA THR A 90 0.74 4.41 -17.65
C THR A 90 1.06 5.34 -18.81
N LEU A 91 2.34 5.60 -19.11
CA LEU A 91 2.72 6.39 -20.29
C LEU A 91 2.32 5.70 -21.59
N GLU A 92 2.51 4.38 -21.69
CA GLU A 92 2.09 3.61 -22.87
C GLU A 92 0.56 3.61 -23.06
N GLU A 93 -0.21 3.55 -21.96
CA GLU A 93 -1.67 3.65 -22.00
C GLU A 93 -2.16 5.05 -22.37
N LEU A 94 -1.51 6.10 -21.87
CA LEU A 94 -1.83 7.49 -22.21
C LEU A 94 -1.57 7.78 -23.69
N ASP A 95 -0.46 7.29 -24.24
CA ASP A 95 -0.12 7.47 -25.66
C ASP A 95 -1.16 6.81 -26.57
N LYS A 96 -1.58 5.58 -26.25
CA LYS A 96 -2.69 4.91 -26.95
C LYS A 96 -3.99 5.69 -26.86
N THR A 97 -4.32 6.17 -25.67
CA THR A 97 -5.56 6.94 -25.43
C THR A 97 -5.56 8.24 -26.24
N GLN A 98 -4.41 8.93 -26.33
CA GLN A 98 -4.26 10.11 -27.17
C GLN A 98 -4.47 9.78 -28.65
N GLN A 99 -3.82 8.72 -29.15
CA GLN A 99 -3.96 8.30 -30.56
C GLN A 99 -5.41 7.95 -30.92
N ASP A 100 -6.10 7.24 -30.02
CA ASP A 100 -7.52 6.89 -30.21
C ASP A 100 -8.41 8.14 -30.23
N ALA A 101 -8.16 9.11 -29.35
CA ALA A 101 -8.90 10.38 -29.31
C ALA A 101 -8.68 11.20 -30.59
N GLU A 102 -7.44 11.27 -31.10
CA GLU A 102 -7.13 11.95 -32.36
C GLU A 102 -7.80 11.29 -33.55
N GLN A 103 -7.82 9.95 -33.62
CA GLN A 103 -8.54 9.23 -34.67
C GLN A 103 -10.04 9.48 -34.60
N LEU A 104 -10.63 9.49 -33.40
CA LEU A 104 -12.05 9.78 -33.21
C LEU A 104 -12.38 11.20 -33.69
N ALA A 105 -11.55 12.19 -33.33
CA ALA A 105 -11.71 13.57 -33.77
C ALA A 105 -11.64 13.70 -35.30
N LYS A 106 -10.64 13.07 -35.94
CA LYS A 106 -10.52 13.04 -37.42
C LYS A 106 -11.76 12.43 -38.08
N ARG A 107 -12.26 11.30 -37.56
CA ARG A 107 -13.47 10.64 -38.08
C ARG A 107 -14.72 11.50 -37.89
N ALA A 108 -14.82 12.24 -36.79
CA ALA A 108 -15.93 13.15 -36.54
C ALA A 108 -15.90 14.34 -37.50
N LEU A 109 -14.75 15.00 -37.67
CA LEU A 109 -14.58 16.13 -38.60
C LEU A 109 -14.91 15.74 -40.05
N ALA A 110 -14.42 14.60 -40.52
CA ALA A 110 -14.67 14.12 -41.88
C ALA A 110 -16.17 13.90 -42.20
N LYS A 111 -17.02 13.70 -41.18
CA LYS A 111 -18.49 13.60 -41.39
C LYS A 111 -19.14 14.96 -41.64
N TYR A 112 -18.55 16.04 -41.13
CA TYR A 112 -19.08 17.40 -41.30
C TYR A 112 -18.65 18.04 -42.63
N ASP A 113 -17.47 17.67 -43.17
CA ASP A 113 -17.03 18.14 -44.50
C ASP A 113 -17.85 17.55 -45.68
N LEU A 114 -18.72 16.57 -45.42
CA LEU A 114 -19.62 15.94 -46.40
C LEU A 114 -21.03 16.56 -46.44
N LEU A 115 -21.31 17.57 -45.61
CA LEU A 115 -22.57 18.33 -45.55
C LEU A 115 -22.38 19.75 -46.07
#